data_AF-X1HZ36-F1
#
_entry.id   AF-X1HZ36-F1
#
_cell.length_a   1.000
_cell.length_b   1.000
_cell.length_c   1.000
_cell.angle_alpha   90.00
_cell.angle_beta   90.00
_cell.angle_gamma   90.00
#
_symmetry.space_group_name_H-M   'P 1'
#
loop_
_entity.id
_entity.type
_entity.pdbx_description
1 polymer ?
#
loop_
_entity_poly.entity_id
_entity_poly.type
_entity_poly.pdbx_seq_one_letter_code
_entity_poly.pdbx_strand_id
1 'polypeptide(L)' 'LDGVDINGVDDLIRVLDRDRIGRRLAMDVLRRGQLRAFDIDPIE' A
#
# COMPACT_ATOMS: atom_id res chain seq x y z
N LEU A 1 -2.45 2.90 -4.65
CA LEU A 1 -2.41 3.74 -3.42
C LEU A 1 -2.36 5.20 -3.85
N ASP A 2 -3.31 6.03 -3.41
CA ASP A 2 -3.41 7.45 -3.81
C ASP A 2 -3.37 7.69 -5.32
N GLY A 3 -4.05 6.84 -6.09
CA GLY A 3 -4.05 6.90 -7.56
C GLY A 3 -2.77 6.39 -8.24
N VAL A 4 -1.77 5.95 -7.47
CA VAL A 4 -0.59 5.25 -8.00
C VAL A 4 -0.87 3.76 -8.10
N ASP A 5 -0.72 3.21 -9.30
CA ASP A 5 -0.70 1.77 -9.52
C ASP A 5 0.56 1.15 -8.94
N ILE A 6 0.38 0.09 -8.16
CA ILE A 6 1.47 -0.66 -7.50
C ILE A 6 1.53 -2.03 -8.15
N ASN A 7 2.57 -2.29 -8.94
CA ASN A 7 2.71 -3.55 -9.69
C ASN A 7 3.54 -4.60 -8.94
N GLY A 8 4.20 -4.22 -7.84
CA GLY A 8 5.05 -5.10 -7.05
C GLY A 8 5.59 -4.44 -5.78
N VAL A 9 6.47 -5.16 -5.09
CA VAL A 9 7.08 -4.71 -3.83
C VAL A 9 7.92 -3.45 -4.01
N ASP A 10 8.62 -3.28 -5.13
CA ASP A 10 9.47 -2.09 -5.33
C ASP A 10 8.64 -0.81 -5.48
N ASP A 11 7.51 -0.88 -6.20
CA ASP A 11 6.55 0.22 -6.28
C ASP A 11 5.96 0.53 -4.89
N LEU A 12 5.69 -0.51 -4.10
CA LEU A 12 5.17 -0.36 -2.75
C LEU A 12 6.17 0.36 -1.85
N ILE A 13 7.44 -0.07 -1.83
CA ILE A 13 8.51 0.54 -1.03
C ILE A 13 8.71 2.01 -1.46
N ARG A 14 8.67 2.29 -2.76
CA ARG A 14 8.82 3.65 -3.29
C ARG A 14 7.67 4.57 -2.86
N VAL A 15 6.45 4.07 -2.78
CA VAL A 15 5.29 4.87 -2.37
C VAL A 15 5.18 4.98 -0.85
N LEU A 16 5.55 3.94 -0.09
CA LEU A 16 5.61 3.93 1.38
C LEU A 16 6.87 4.61 1.93
N ASP A 17 7.21 5.79 1.40
CA ASP A 17 8.36 6.57 1.87
C ASP A 17 8.31 6.89 3.38
N ARG A 18 9.39 7.49 3.90
CA ARG A 18 9.53 7.82 5.32
C ARG A 18 8.40 8.69 5.89
N ASP A 19 7.70 9.47 5.08
CA ASP A 19 6.62 10.33 5.56
C ASP A 19 5.32 9.55 5.84
N ARG A 20 5.25 8.30 5.37
CA ARG A 20 4.10 7.42 5.51
C ARG A 20 4.30 6.29 6.52
N ILE A 21 5.53 5.96 6.87
CA ILE A 21 5.81 5.00 7.95
C ILE A 21 5.23 5.53 9.27
N GLY A 22 4.56 4.63 10.02
CA GLY A 22 3.89 4.99 11.28
C GLY A 22 2.54 5.71 11.12
N ARG A 23 2.00 5.80 9.89
CA ARG A 23 0.63 6.29 9.64
C ARG A 23 -0.25 5.16 9.12
N ARG A 24 -1.50 5.10 9.60
CA ARG A 24 -2.50 4.15 9.08
C ARG A 24 -2.89 4.55 7.66
N LEU A 25 -2.85 3.61 6.73
CA LEU A 25 -3.18 3.84 5.32
C LEU A 25 -4.25 2.85 4.85
N ALA A 26 -5.21 3.33 4.07
CA ALA A 26 -6.16 2.47 3.37
C ALA A 26 -5.58 2.07 2.00
N MET A 27 -5.63 0.78 1.67
CA MET A 27 -5.11 0.24 0.42
C MET A 27 -6.09 -0.74 -0.21
N ASP A 28 -6.33 -0.55 -1.51
CA ASP A 28 -6.99 -1.55 -2.34
C ASP A 28 -5.96 -2.58 -2.84
N VAL A 29 -6.21 -3.84 -2.55
CA VAL A 29 -5.33 -4.97 -2.86
C VAL A 29 -6.10 -6.03 -3.65
N LEU A 30 -5.52 -6.48 -4.77
CA LEU A 30 -6.03 -7.62 -5.51
C LEU A 30 -5.59 -8.93 -4.83
N ARG A 31 -6.53 -9.64 -4.21
CA ARG A 31 -6.27 -10.94 -3.55
C ARG A 31 -7.22 -11.99 -4.09
N ARG A 32 -6.66 -13.07 -4.66
CA ARG A 32 -7.42 -14.17 -5.27
C ARG A 32 -8.43 -13.68 -6.34
N GLY A 33 -8.00 -12.73 -7.17
CA GLY A 33 -8.82 -12.16 -8.24
C GLY A 33 -9.92 -11.20 -7.76
N GLN A 34 -9.96 -10.82 -6.49
CA GLN A 34 -10.91 -9.87 -5.94
C GLN A 34 -10.19 -8.66 -5.36
N LEU A 35 -10.70 -7.45 -5.66
CA LEU A 35 -10.23 -6.23 -5.04
C LEU A 35 -10.78 -6.14 -3.61
N ARG A 36 -9.91 -5.84 -2.65
CA ARG A 36 -10.25 -5.73 -1.23
C ARG A 36 -9.56 -4.53 -0.62
N ALA A 37 -10.28 -3.76 0.19
CA ALA A 37 -9.71 -2.69 0.99
C ALA A 37 -9.12 -3.26 2.29
N PHE A 38 -7.90 -2.84 2.61
CA PHE A 38 -7.22 -3.13 3.87
C PHE A 38 -6.71 -1.81 4.48
N ASP A 39 -6.87 -1.69 5.79
CA ASP A 39 -6.07 -0.74 6.55
C ASP A 39 -4.71 -1.39 6.88
N ILE A 40 -3.63 -0.67 6.63
CA ILE A 40 -2.27 -1.10 6.95
C ILE A 40 -1.59 -0.08 7.87
N ASP A 41 -0.70 -0.58 8.72
CA ASP A 41 0.19 0.21 9.56
C ASP A 41 1.64 -0.13 9.15
N PRO A 42 2.28 0.67 8.28
CA PRO A 42 3.62 0.38 7.79
C PRO A 42 4.66 0.50 8.92
N ILE A 43 5.55 -0.48 8.98
CA ILE A 43 6.70 -0.55 9.91
C ILE A 43 8.01 -0.58 9.10
N GLU A 44 9.09 -0.04 9.66
CA GLU A 44 10.46 -0.12 9.09
C GLU A 44 11.06 -1.53 9.23
#